data_AF-H6QKI3-F1
#
_entry.id   AF-H6QKI3-F1
#
_cell.length_a   1.000
_cell.length_b   1.000
_cell.length_c   1.000
_cell.angle_alpha   90.00
_cell.angle_beta   90.00
_cell.angle_gamma   90.00
#
_symmetry.space_group_name_H-M   'P 1'
#
loop_
_entity.id
_entity.type
_entity.pdbx_description
1 polymer ?
#
loop_
_entity_poly.entity_id
_entity_poly.type
_entity_poly.pdbx_seq_one_letter_code
_entity_poly.pdbx_strand_id
1 'polypeptide(L)' 'MRRSKSAVQDNIIKFKNLNIDLNTEKVYKDGLNIRLGPTEFKILRLFFRFQMKYFRIKK' A
#
# COMPACT_ATOMS: atom_id res chain seq x y z
N MET A 1 4.65 -8.15 31.65
CA MET A 1 3.93 -8.48 30.40
C MET A 1 4.19 -7.39 29.37
N ARG A 2 5.13 -7.60 28.44
CA ARG A 2 5.44 -6.64 27.38
C ARG A 2 4.28 -6.67 26.38
N ARG A 3 3.45 -5.62 26.32
CA ARG A 3 2.42 -5.51 25.28
C ARG A 3 3.14 -5.52 23.92
N SER A 4 3.00 -6.61 23.18
CA SER A 4 3.23 -6.58 21.73
C SER A 4 2.28 -5.50 21.19
N LYS A 5 2.83 -4.42 20.63
CA LYS A 5 2.03 -3.58 19.73
C LYS A 5 1.57 -4.55 18.65
N SER A 6 0.27 -4.88 18.65
CA SER A 6 -0.35 -5.50 17.49
C SER A 6 0.07 -4.60 16.33
N ALA A 7 0.91 -5.12 15.44
CA ALA A 7 1.17 -4.45 14.19
C ALA A 7 -0.16 -4.51 13.46
N VAL A 8 -1.03 -3.54 13.74
CA VAL A 8 -2.12 -3.17 12.84
C VAL A 8 -1.39 -3.03 11.53
N GLN A 9 -1.58 -3.99 10.64
CA GLN A 9 -1.05 -3.89 9.31
C GLN A 9 -1.70 -2.62 8.78
N ASP A 10 -0.94 -1.54 8.73
CA ASP A 10 -1.37 -0.31 8.10
C ASP A 10 -1.70 -0.72 6.66
N ASN A 11 -2.99 -0.96 6.40
CA ASN A 11 -3.52 -1.37 5.10
C ASN A 11 -3.47 -0.19 4.12
N ILE A 12 -2.78 0.88 4.47
CA ILE A 12 -2.55 2.07 3.67
C ILE A 12 -1.09 2.09 3.24
N ILE A 13 -0.85 1.91 1.94
CA ILE A 13 0.47 2.11 1.35
C ILE A 13 0.59 3.60 1.00
N LYS A 14 1.53 4.30 1.64
CA LYS A 14 1.88 5.68 1.30
C LYS A 14 3.17 5.68 0.49
N PHE A 15 3.14 6.25 -0.72
CA PHE A 15 4.31 6.38 -1.57
C PHE A 15 4.26 7.69 -2.36
N LYS A 16 5.19 8.61 -2.06
CA LYS A 16 5.21 9.95 -2.64
C LYS A 16 3.84 10.63 -2.45
N ASN A 17 3.18 11.03 -3.53
CA ASN A 17 1.85 11.61 -3.55
C ASN A 17 0.73 10.56 -3.71
N LEU A 18 1.04 9.27 -3.67
CA LEU A 18 0.07 8.18 -3.73
C LEU A 18 -0.26 7.64 -2.34
N ASN A 19 -1.55 7.48 -2.08
CA ASN A 19 -2.08 6.73 -0.94
C ASN A 19 -2.98 5.62 -1.46
N ILE A 20 -2.68 4.37 -1.11
CA ILE A 20 -3.46 3.21 -1.55
C ILE A 20 -4.05 2.57 -0.32
N ASP A 21 -5.37 2.55 -0.22
CA ASP A 21 -6.11 1.83 0.81
C ASP A 21 -6.46 0.43 0.30
N LEU A 22 -5.79 -0.57 0.86
CA LEU A 22 -5.95 -1.99 0.51
C LEU A 22 -7.26 -2.58 1.02
N ASN A 23 -7.95 -1.95 1.98
CA ASN A 23 -9.24 -2.42 2.47
C ASN A 23 -10.38 -2.01 1.53
N THR A 24 -10.33 -0.78 1.04
CA THR A 24 -11.38 -0.21 0.18
C THR A 24 -11.05 -0.29 -1.31
N GLU A 25 -9.86 -0.79 -1.65
CA GLU A 25 -9.30 -0.81 -3.01
C GLU A 25 -9.28 0.59 -3.67
N LYS A 26 -9.15 1.64 -2.86
CA LYS A 26 -9.10 3.03 -3.32
C LYS A 26 -7.68 3.52 -3.43
N VAL A 27 -7.43 4.33 -4.46
CA VAL A 27 -6.14 4.96 -4.71
C VAL A 27 -6.33 6.45 -4.77
N TYR A 28 -5.54 7.19 -4.02
CA TYR A 28 -5.54 8.64 -4.01
C TYR A 28 -4.20 9.16 -4.53
N LYS A 29 -4.23 10.10 -5.46
CA LYS A 29 -3.06 10.83 -5.93
C LYS A 29 -3.26 12.31 -5.67
N ASP A 30 -2.32 12.94 -4.97
CA ASP A 30 -2.43 14.35 -4.60
C ASP A 30 -3.74 14.65 -3.83
N GLY A 31 -4.23 13.66 -3.06
CA GLY A 31 -5.51 13.72 -2.32
C GLY A 31 -6.76 13.42 -3.15
N LEU A 32 -6.65 13.28 -4.47
CA LEU A 32 -7.78 12.98 -5.37
C LEU A 32 -7.93 11.48 -5.59
N ASN A 33 -9.16 10.97 -5.50
CA ASN A 33 -9.44 9.56 -5.76
C ASN A 33 -9.28 9.24 -7.27
N ILE A 34 -8.38 8.32 -7.58
CA ILE A 34 -8.21 7.74 -8.91
C ILE A 34 -9.03 6.46 -8.98
N ARG A 35 -9.97 6.43 -9.92
CA ARG A 35 -10.76 5.24 -10.19
C ARG A 35 -9.93 4.26 -11.02
N LEU A 36 -9.56 3.14 -10.40
CA LEU A 36 -8.90 2.03 -11.08
C LEU A 36 -9.89 0.88 -11.23
N GLY A 37 -9.81 0.20 -12.37
CA GLY A 37 -10.45 -1.10 -12.55
C GLY A 37 -9.80 -2.17 -11.66
N PRO A 38 -10.48 -3.31 -11.47
CA PRO A 38 -9.98 -4.38 -10.60
C PRO A 38 -8.63 -4.95 -11.07
N THR A 39 -8.41 -5.02 -12.38
CA THR A 39 -7.13 -5.48 -12.95
C THR A 39 -6.01 -4.48 -12.70
N GLU A 40 -6.27 -3.19 -12.93
CA GLU A 40 -5.29 -2.11 -12.73
C GLU A 40 -4.87 -2.02 -11.27
N PHE A 41 -5.83 -2.13 -10.34
CA PHE A 41 -5.57 -2.15 -8.91
C PHE A 41 -4.68 -3.34 -8.52
N LYS A 42 -4.97 -4.54 -9.01
CA LYS A 42 -4.14 -5.74 -8.76
C LYS A 42 -2.72 -5.56 -9.27
N ILE A 43 -2.54 -5.00 -10.47
CA ILE A 43 -1.22 -4.72 -11.04
C ILE A 43 -0.46 -3.74 -10.13
N LEU A 44 -1.08 -2.63 -9.75
CA LEU A 44 -0.48 -1.64 -8.85
C LEU A 44 -0.07 -2.26 -7.51
N ARG A 45 -0.95 -3.07 -6.92
CA ARG A 45 -0.68 -3.79 -5.67
C ARG A 45 0.51 -4.75 -5.80
N LEU A 46 0.64 -5.47 -6.92
CA LEU A 46 1.78 -6.32 -7.19
C LEU A 46 3.08 -5.51 -7.27
N PHE A 47 3.09 -4.39 -7.99
CA PHE A 47 4.26 -3.51 -8.09
C PHE A 47 4.76 -3.07 -6.70
N PHE A 48 3.86 -2.59 -5.84
CA PHE A 48 4.25 -2.16 -4.49
C PHE A 48 4.74 -3.32 -3.63
N ARG A 49 4.09 -4.48 -3.70
CA ARG A 49 4.51 -5.67 -2.96
C ARG A 49 5.94 -6.11 -3.34
N PHE A 50 6.28 -6.06 -4.63
CA PHE A 50 7.62 -6.40 -5.09
C PHE A 50 8.65 -5.33 -4.71
N GLN A 51 8.36 -4.04 -4.96
CA GLN A 51 9.25 -2.93 -4.60
C GLN A 51 9.61 -2.93 -3.10
N MET A 52 8.61 -3.14 -2.23
CA MET A 52 8.85 -3.25 -0.78
C MET A 52 9.71 -4.46 -0.41
N LYS A 53 9.55 -5.60 -1.11
CA LYS A 53 10.35 -6.80 -0.86
C LYS A 53 11.81 -6.60 -1.24
N TYR A 54 12.09 -5.98 -2.39
CA TYR A 54 13.46 -5.72 -2.83
C TYR A 54 14.18 -4.67 -1.97
N PHE A 55 13.47 -3.62 -1.53
CA PHE A 55 14.06 -2.64 -0.61
C PHE A 55 14.37 -3.22 0.78
N ARG A 56 13.61 -4.22 1.25
CA ARG A 56 13.82 -4.82 2.57
C ARG A 56 15.06 -5.73 2.66
N ILE A 57 15.64 -6.12 1.53
CA ILE A 57 16.82 -7.02 1.47
C ILE A 57 18.13 -6.22 1.50
N LYS A 58 18.10 -4.89 1.35
CA LYS A 58 19.27 -4.02 1.57
C LYS A 58 19.20 -3.39 2.96
N LYS A 59 19.62 -4.11 3.98
CA LYS A 59 19.96 -3.56 5.29
C LYS A 59 21.15 -4.28 5.88
#